data_AF-D7CWW4-F1
#
_entry.id   AF-D7CWW4-F1
#
_cell.length_a   1.000
_cell.length_b   1.000
_cell.length_c   1.000
_cell.angle_alpha   90.00
_cell.angle_beta   90.00
_cell.angle_gamma   90.00
#
_symmetry.space_group_name_H-M   'P 1'
#
loop_
_entity.id
_entity.type
_entity.pdbx_description
1 polymer ?
#
loop_
_entity_poly.entity_id
_entity_poly.type
_entity_poly.pdbx_seq_one_letter_code
_entity_poly.pdbx_strand_id
1 'polypeptide(L)'
;MELSAWLRARLAAHEPGAALRRRAEAAGVALDALKREDPAAYMAACAAPLVRTDARLVGVVSGIVGRLLPEHQLFQVPLVTPQTDTELRVFPPLTRAERRALDDAFGQLVGEGPYREQRVFYRVVEERGGARRELAWPLAPSAYRAGTTGLIGPFEDEAAARAWGEAHAERRSGVVFDTLPYGGAWFCDLFRGELE
;
A
#
# COMPACT_ATOMS: atom_id res chain seq x y z
N MET A 1 18.28 18.49 -5.07
CA MET A 1 17.27 18.47 -3.98
C MET A 1 18.00 18.79 -2.69
N GLU A 2 17.75 19.95 -2.09
CA GLU A 2 18.33 20.25 -0.78
C GLU A 2 17.55 19.53 0.31
N LEU A 3 18.25 18.74 1.12
CA LEU A 3 17.66 18.09 2.30
C LEU A 3 17.48 19.13 3.41
N SER A 4 16.35 19.07 4.12
CA SER A 4 16.15 19.91 5.31
C SER A 4 17.22 19.62 6.37
N ALA A 5 17.50 20.58 7.25
CA ALA A 5 18.46 20.38 8.34
C ALA A 5 18.07 19.19 9.23
N TRP A 6 16.78 19.05 9.51
CA TRP A 6 16.22 17.90 10.22
C TRP A 6 16.53 16.58 9.51
N LEU A 7 16.26 16.51 8.20
CA LEU A 7 16.42 15.28 7.44
C LEU A 7 17.89 14.89 7.30
N ARG A 8 18.80 15.87 7.19
CA ARG A 8 20.25 15.63 7.24
C ARG A 8 20.68 15.01 8.57
N ALA A 9 20.22 15.56 9.69
CA ALA A 9 20.53 15.02 11.01
C ALA A 9 19.96 13.60 11.18
N ARG A 10 18.72 13.38 10.72
CA ARG A 10 18.07 12.07 10.78
C ARG A 10 18.78 11.04 9.92
N LEU A 11 19.16 11.42 8.70
CA LEU A 11 19.95 10.58 7.81
C LEU A 11 21.27 10.21 8.46
N ALA A 12 22.03 11.17 8.99
CA ALA A 12 23.31 10.91 9.64
C ALA A 12 23.21 9.83 10.73
N ALA A 13 22.18 9.91 11.59
CA ALA A 13 21.93 8.94 12.66
C ALA A 13 21.20 7.65 12.24
N HIS A 14 20.74 7.55 10.99
CA HIS A 14 19.97 6.39 10.52
C HIS A 14 20.86 5.17 10.28
N GLU A 15 20.44 4.03 10.81
CA GLU A 15 21.05 2.73 10.60
C GLU A 15 20.15 1.85 9.72
N PRO A 16 20.67 1.25 8.64
CA PRO A 16 19.86 0.40 7.78
C PRO A 16 19.49 -0.90 8.49
N GLY A 17 18.25 -1.36 8.31
CA GLY A 17 17.79 -2.62 8.88
C GLY A 17 18.58 -3.83 8.36
N ALA A 18 18.63 -4.91 9.15
CA ALA A 18 19.42 -6.10 8.85
C ALA A 18 19.12 -6.73 7.48
N ALA A 19 17.85 -6.71 7.04
CA ALA A 19 17.46 -7.23 5.73
C ALA A 19 18.03 -6.39 4.57
N LEU A 20 18.10 -5.06 4.71
CA LEU A 20 18.73 -4.21 3.70
C LEU A 20 20.24 -4.42 3.69
N ARG A 21 20.89 -4.50 4.86
CA ARG A 21 22.32 -4.78 4.97
C ARG A 21 22.70 -6.08 4.24
N ARG A 22 21.98 -7.18 4.48
CA ARG A 22 22.21 -8.47 3.80
C ARG A 22 22.05 -8.37 2.27
N ARG A 23 21.02 -7.66 1.79
CA ARG A 23 20.81 -7.47 0.34
C ARG A 23 21.91 -6.62 -0.28
N ALA A 24 22.33 -5.56 0.40
CA ALA A 24 23.39 -4.68 -0.08
C ALA A 24 24.74 -5.42 -0.12
N GLU A 25 25.07 -6.18 0.91
CA GLU A 25 26.25 -7.05 0.95
C GLU A 25 26.26 -8.05 -0.20
N ALA A 26 25.16 -8.77 -0.42
CA ALA A 26 25.02 -9.73 -1.53
C ALA A 26 25.14 -9.07 -2.92
N ALA A 27 24.79 -7.79 -3.03
CA ALA A 27 24.89 -6.99 -4.25
C ALA A 27 26.22 -6.21 -4.38
N GLY A 28 27.14 -6.32 -3.40
CA GLY A 28 28.38 -5.55 -3.39
C GLY A 28 28.19 -4.04 -3.19
N VAL A 29 27.05 -3.62 -2.63
CA VAL A 29 26.71 -2.22 -2.39
C VAL A 29 27.16 -1.78 -1.00
N ALA A 30 28.11 -0.84 -0.95
CA ALA A 30 28.55 -0.22 0.31
C ALA A 30 27.55 0.85 0.78
N LEU A 31 26.67 0.51 1.72
CA LEU A 31 25.60 1.40 2.19
C LEU A 31 26.11 2.72 2.78
N ASP A 32 27.26 2.74 3.45
CA ASP A 32 27.84 3.98 4.00
C ASP A 32 28.41 4.90 2.91
N ALA A 33 28.92 4.33 1.82
CA ALA A 33 29.31 5.10 0.64
C ALA A 33 28.06 5.67 -0.04
N LEU A 34 27.04 4.82 -0.27
CA LEU A 34 25.76 5.22 -0.85
C LEU A 34 25.11 6.36 -0.03
N LYS A 35 25.11 6.27 1.29
CA LYS A 35 24.58 7.29 2.19
C LYS A 35 25.23 8.66 2.03
N ARG A 36 26.54 8.71 1.74
CA ARG A 36 27.31 9.95 1.56
C ARG A 36 27.21 10.49 0.13
N GLU A 37 27.30 9.60 -0.85
CA GLU A 37 27.46 9.93 -2.27
C GLU A 37 26.10 10.13 -2.96
N ASP A 38 25.11 9.31 -2.63
CA ASP A 38 23.73 9.43 -3.10
C ASP A 38 22.73 9.21 -1.94
N PRO A 39 22.55 10.23 -1.10
CA PRO A 39 21.64 10.13 0.05
C PRO A 39 20.20 9.86 -0.38
N ALA A 40 19.78 10.27 -1.59
CA ALA A 40 18.44 10.00 -2.09
C ALA A 40 18.25 8.52 -2.40
N ALA A 41 19.21 7.88 -3.09
CA ALA A 41 19.18 6.44 -3.33
C ALA A 41 19.27 5.64 -2.01
N TYR A 42 20.08 6.08 -1.05
CA TYR A 42 20.13 5.46 0.27
C TYR A 42 18.77 5.53 0.99
N MET A 43 18.13 6.70 1.01
CA MET A 43 16.82 6.87 1.63
C MET A 43 15.74 6.02 0.94
N ALA A 44 15.74 5.97 -0.40
CA ALA A 44 14.84 5.12 -1.17
C ALA A 44 15.01 3.63 -0.81
N ALA A 45 16.27 3.17 -0.68
CA ALA A 45 16.59 1.81 -0.28
C ALA A 45 16.13 1.49 1.17
N CYS A 46 16.19 2.49 2.05
CA CYS A 46 15.76 2.39 3.45
C CYS A 46 14.27 2.67 3.68
N ALA A 47 13.54 3.14 2.66
CA ALA A 47 12.15 3.53 2.81
C ALA A 47 11.27 2.34 3.20
N ALA A 48 10.40 2.56 4.19
CA ALA A 48 9.46 1.56 4.67
C ALA A 48 8.15 1.61 3.87
N PRO A 49 7.45 0.49 3.67
CA PRO A 49 6.13 0.49 3.04
C PRO A 49 5.15 1.41 3.79
N LEU A 50 4.47 2.27 3.04
CA LEU A 50 3.45 3.16 3.56
C LEU A 50 2.05 2.67 3.18
N VAL A 51 1.75 2.62 1.89
CA VAL A 51 0.44 2.22 1.37
C VAL A 51 0.57 1.77 -0.08
N ARG A 52 -0.19 0.76 -0.48
CA ARG A 52 -0.42 0.40 -1.88
C ARG A 52 -1.66 1.10 -2.38
N THR A 53 -1.56 1.74 -3.52
CA THR A 53 -2.61 2.60 -4.05
C THR A 53 -2.68 2.55 -5.56
N ASP A 54 -3.81 2.99 -6.10
CA ASP A 54 -3.98 3.26 -7.53
C ASP A 54 -3.26 4.57 -7.89
N ALA A 55 -2.59 4.61 -9.06
CA ALA A 55 -1.84 5.77 -9.52
C ALA A 55 -2.63 7.09 -9.46
N ARG A 56 -3.95 7.05 -9.65
CA ARG A 56 -4.82 8.24 -9.60
C ARG A 56 -4.98 8.80 -8.18
N LEU A 57 -4.70 8.01 -7.13
CA LEU A 57 -4.73 8.45 -5.72
C LEU A 57 -3.36 8.91 -5.20
N VAL A 58 -2.28 8.73 -5.96
CA VAL A 58 -0.92 9.09 -5.52
C VAL A 58 -0.83 10.56 -5.11
N GLY A 59 -1.42 11.47 -5.88
CA GLY A 59 -1.44 12.90 -5.53
C GLY A 59 -2.18 13.19 -4.22
N VAL A 60 -3.30 12.50 -3.98
CA VAL A 60 -4.12 12.63 -2.77
C VAL A 60 -3.35 12.14 -1.55
N VAL A 61 -2.79 10.92 -1.64
CA VAL A 61 -1.97 10.35 -0.57
C VAL A 61 -0.76 11.23 -0.27
N SER A 62 -0.07 11.71 -1.30
CA SER A 62 1.10 12.57 -1.15
C SER A 62 0.74 13.89 -0.48
N GLY A 63 -0.41 14.48 -0.81
CA GLY A 63 -0.93 15.68 -0.15
C GLY A 63 -1.25 15.46 1.34
N ILE A 64 -1.88 14.33 1.68
CA ILE A 64 -2.16 13.95 3.08
C ILE A 64 -0.85 13.79 3.86
N VAL A 65 0.12 13.05 3.30
CA VAL A 65 1.41 12.82 3.94
C VAL A 65 2.18 14.13 4.09
N GLY A 66 2.28 14.97 3.06
CA GLY A 66 3.00 16.23 3.15
C GLY A 66 2.45 17.18 4.22
N ARG A 67 1.13 17.12 4.47
CA ARG A 67 0.48 17.89 5.53
C ARG A 67 0.70 17.30 6.93
N LEU A 68 0.56 15.98 7.09
CA LEU A 68 0.65 15.32 8.40
C LEU A 68 2.10 15.05 8.83
N LEU A 69 2.99 14.88 7.87
CA LEU A 69 4.34 14.36 8.02
C LEU A 69 5.33 15.18 7.17
N PRO A 70 5.42 16.51 7.36
CA PRO A 70 6.20 17.40 6.48
C PRO A 70 7.71 17.10 6.46
N GLU A 71 8.20 16.36 7.45
CA GLU A 71 9.61 15.97 7.57
C GLU A 71 9.94 14.65 6.86
N HIS A 72 8.93 13.98 6.27
CA HIS A 72 9.10 12.70 5.60
C HIS A 72 9.23 12.84 4.09
N GLN A 73 10.03 11.96 3.48
CA GLN A 73 10.12 11.80 2.03
C GLN A 73 9.34 10.58 1.57
N LEU A 74 8.61 10.76 0.48
CA LEU A 74 7.89 9.70 -0.21
C LEU A 74 8.69 9.19 -1.40
N PHE A 75 8.64 7.88 -1.60
CA PHE A 75 9.19 7.18 -2.74
C PHE A 75 8.09 6.35 -3.37
N GLN A 76 8.02 6.38 -4.70
CA GLN A 76 7.06 5.63 -5.48
C GLN A 76 7.73 4.40 -6.09
N VAL A 77 7.11 3.24 -5.91
CA VAL A 77 7.52 1.99 -6.55
C VAL A 77 6.36 1.47 -7.39
N PRO A 78 6.53 1.30 -8.72
CA PRO A 78 5.49 0.70 -9.54
C PRO A 78 5.27 -0.75 -9.14
N LEU A 79 4.00 -1.14 -9.05
CA LEU A 79 3.55 -2.51 -8.82
C LEU A 79 2.85 -3.04 -10.06
N VAL A 80 2.90 -4.35 -10.23
CA VAL A 80 2.16 -5.05 -11.30
C VAL A 80 0.93 -5.70 -10.67
N THR A 81 0.01 -4.88 -10.14
CA THR A 81 -1.30 -5.37 -9.68
C THR A 81 -2.42 -4.52 -10.29
N PRO A 82 -3.54 -5.12 -10.74
CA PRO A 82 -4.62 -4.37 -11.38
C PRO A 82 -5.32 -3.34 -10.50
N GLN A 83 -5.31 -3.52 -9.17
CA GLN A 83 -6.02 -2.63 -8.23
C GLN A 83 -5.12 -1.62 -7.52
N THR A 84 -3.86 -2.00 -7.26
CA THR A 84 -2.86 -1.12 -6.63
C THR A 84 -1.57 -1.18 -7.45
N ASP A 85 -1.50 -0.36 -8.50
CA ASP A 85 -0.36 -0.33 -9.42
C ASP A 85 0.84 0.46 -8.86
N THR A 86 0.71 0.99 -7.64
CA THR A 86 1.73 1.82 -7.01
C THR A 86 1.88 1.48 -5.53
N GLU A 87 3.11 1.26 -5.05
CA GLU A 87 3.46 1.29 -3.63
C GLU A 87 4.14 2.61 -3.28
N LEU A 88 3.56 3.35 -2.35
CA LEU A 88 4.22 4.48 -1.71
C LEU A 88 5.00 3.97 -0.50
N ARG A 89 6.23 4.45 -0.38
CA ARG A 89 7.16 4.14 0.70
C ARG A 89 7.64 5.44 1.32
N VAL A 90 8.01 5.40 2.60
CA VAL A 90 8.33 6.60 3.36
C VAL A 90 9.68 6.47 4.06
N PHE A 91 10.44 7.56 4.07
CA PHE A 91 11.64 7.73 4.88
C PHE A 91 11.58 9.04 5.68
N PRO A 92 11.93 9.05 6.97
CA PRO A 92 12.22 7.87 7.80
C PRO A 92 10.96 7.00 8.00
N PRO A 93 11.10 5.77 8.57
CA PRO A 93 9.93 4.97 8.91
C PRO A 93 9.04 5.66 9.94
N LEU A 94 7.72 5.55 9.77
CA LEU A 94 6.76 6.13 10.70
C LEU A 94 6.86 5.52 12.10
N THR A 95 6.74 6.36 13.11
CA THR A 95 6.40 5.96 14.47
C THR A 95 4.98 5.38 14.53
N ARG A 96 4.65 4.72 15.65
CA ARG A 96 3.29 4.20 15.88
C ARG A 96 2.23 5.30 15.90
N ALA A 97 2.54 6.46 16.48
CA ALA A 97 1.61 7.59 16.58
C ALA A 97 1.32 8.20 15.20
N GLU A 98 2.36 8.44 14.40
CA GLU A 98 2.24 8.95 13.02
C GLU A 98 1.47 7.98 12.14
N ARG A 99 1.76 6.68 12.26
CA ARG A 99 1.02 5.63 11.53
C ARG A 99 -0.47 5.65 11.87
N ARG A 100 -0.82 5.77 13.14
CA ARG A 100 -2.23 5.88 13.57
C ARG A 100 -2.90 7.14 13.01
N ALA A 101 -2.22 8.29 13.07
CA ALA A 101 -2.76 9.53 12.50
C ALA A 101 -2.99 9.44 10.99
N LEU A 102 -2.10 8.75 10.27
CA LEU A 102 -2.27 8.48 8.85
C LEU A 102 -3.44 7.52 8.58
N ASP A 103 -3.56 6.44 9.36
CA ASP A 103 -4.66 5.48 9.26
C ASP A 103 -6.01 6.18 9.49
N ASP A 104 -6.08 7.07 10.50
CA ASP A 104 -7.26 7.90 10.77
C ASP A 104 -7.60 8.83 9.59
N ALA A 105 -6.59 9.46 8.97
CA ALA A 105 -6.77 10.35 7.83
C ALA A 105 -7.24 9.62 6.56
N PHE A 106 -6.73 8.42 6.28
CA PHE A 106 -7.22 7.61 5.16
C PHE A 106 -8.64 7.10 5.40
N GLY A 107 -8.97 6.72 6.64
CA GLY A 107 -10.34 6.37 7.02
C GLY A 107 -11.33 7.53 6.82
N GLN A 108 -10.92 8.77 7.13
CA GLN A 108 -11.73 9.95 6.87
C GLN A 108 -11.89 10.22 5.36
N LEU A 109 -10.79 10.12 4.60
CA LEU A 109 -10.77 10.36 3.15
C LEU A 109 -11.83 9.52 2.42
N VAL A 110 -11.91 8.22 2.73
CA VAL A 110 -12.88 7.32 2.07
C VAL A 110 -14.34 7.62 2.44
N GLY A 111 -14.57 8.41 3.49
CA GLY A 111 -15.88 8.93 3.87
C GLY A 111 -16.28 10.22 3.14
N GLU A 112 -15.35 10.91 2.48
CA GLU A 112 -15.61 12.17 1.79
C GLU A 112 -16.36 11.94 0.46
N GLY A 113 -17.24 12.89 0.09
CA GLY A 113 -18.21 12.77 -1.01
C GLY A 113 -17.71 12.06 -2.28
N PRO A 114 -16.72 12.61 -3.01
CA PRO A 114 -16.29 12.02 -4.28
C PRO A 114 -15.67 10.63 -4.13
N TYR A 115 -15.02 10.33 -3.00
CA TYR A 115 -14.38 9.04 -2.75
C TYR A 115 -15.39 8.00 -2.26
N ARG A 116 -16.33 8.42 -1.40
CA ARG A 116 -17.45 7.60 -0.94
C ARG A 116 -18.36 7.19 -2.08
N GLU A 117 -18.73 8.11 -2.97
CA GLU A 117 -19.58 7.83 -4.14
C GLU A 117 -18.95 6.81 -5.08
N GLN A 118 -17.63 6.93 -5.27
CA GLN A 118 -16.83 5.98 -6.06
C GLN A 118 -16.41 4.73 -5.28
N ARG A 119 -16.80 4.64 -4.00
CA ARG A 119 -16.52 3.52 -3.09
C ARG A 119 -15.03 3.20 -3.00
N VAL A 120 -14.17 4.22 -3.00
CA VAL A 120 -12.75 4.07 -2.66
C VAL A 120 -12.67 3.48 -1.27
N PHE A 121 -11.91 2.41 -1.10
CA PHE A 121 -11.75 1.75 0.19
C PHE A 121 -10.37 1.99 0.76
N TYR A 122 -10.30 1.94 2.08
CA TYR A 122 -9.07 1.88 2.85
C TYR A 122 -9.13 0.64 3.73
N ARG A 123 -8.08 -0.19 3.69
CA ARG A 123 -7.97 -1.35 4.58
C ARG A 123 -6.55 -1.62 5.03
N VAL A 124 -6.45 -2.34 6.14
CA VAL A 124 -5.21 -2.91 6.67
C VAL A 124 -5.31 -4.42 6.56
N VAL A 125 -4.43 -5.02 5.77
CA VAL A 125 -4.31 -6.46 5.55
C VAL A 125 -3.18 -6.98 6.42
N GLU A 126 -3.48 -7.85 7.37
CA GLU A 126 -2.47 -8.51 8.19
C GLU A 126 -1.79 -9.63 7.39
N GLU A 127 -0.47 -9.61 7.33
CA GLU A 127 0.35 -10.62 6.66
C GLU A 127 1.45 -11.12 7.60
N ARG A 128 2.05 -12.28 7.28
CA ARG A 128 3.17 -12.84 8.06
C ARG A 128 4.36 -11.87 8.24
N GLY A 129 4.54 -10.93 7.31
CA GLY A 129 5.58 -9.90 7.34
C GLY A 129 5.19 -8.59 8.02
N GLY A 130 3.98 -8.50 8.57
CA GLY A 130 3.39 -7.29 9.15
C GLY A 130 2.15 -6.83 8.40
N ALA A 131 1.69 -5.61 8.71
CA ALA A 131 0.45 -5.07 8.17
C ALA A 131 0.68 -4.26 6.88
N ARG A 132 -0.03 -4.65 5.81
CA ARG A 132 -0.09 -3.93 4.54
C ARG A 132 -1.29 -3.00 4.50
N ARG A 133 -1.09 -1.77 4.04
CA ARG A 133 -2.17 -0.78 3.85
C ARG A 133 -2.53 -0.69 2.39
N GLU A 134 -3.82 -0.64 2.10
CA GLU A 134 -4.35 -0.48 0.75
C GLU A 134 -5.36 0.66 0.70
N LEU A 135 -5.21 1.54 -0.29
CA LEU A 135 -6.14 2.62 -0.58
C LEU A 135 -6.40 2.64 -2.08
N ALA A 136 -7.55 2.16 -2.54
CA ALA A 136 -7.82 1.98 -3.96
C ALA A 136 -9.31 2.02 -4.29
N TRP A 137 -9.63 2.08 -5.58
CA TRP A 137 -10.97 1.77 -6.06
C TRP A 137 -11.19 0.25 -6.13
N PRO A 138 -12.42 -0.22 -5.91
CA PRO A 138 -12.80 -1.59 -6.23
C PRO A 138 -12.55 -1.87 -7.71
N LEU A 139 -12.11 -3.09 -8.02
CA LEU A 139 -11.96 -3.52 -9.39
C LEU A 139 -13.33 -3.91 -9.95
N ALA A 140 -13.68 -3.36 -11.11
CA ALA A 140 -14.90 -3.78 -11.80
C ALA A 140 -14.80 -5.27 -12.18
N PRO A 141 -15.90 -6.04 -12.11
CA PRO A 141 -15.89 -7.46 -12.51
C PRO A 141 -15.34 -7.70 -13.92
N SER A 142 -15.62 -6.80 -14.87
CA SER A 142 -15.12 -6.88 -16.26
C SER A 142 -13.62 -6.61 -16.40
N ALA A 143 -13.02 -5.94 -15.43
CA ALA A 143 -11.60 -5.63 -15.38
C ALA A 143 -10.78 -6.73 -14.67
N TYR A 144 -11.44 -7.74 -14.08
CA TYR A 144 -10.77 -8.85 -13.45
C TYR A 144 -9.88 -9.65 -14.41
N ARG A 145 -8.76 -10.14 -13.88
CA ARG A 145 -7.82 -11.04 -14.56
C ARG A 145 -7.55 -12.21 -13.63
N ALA A 146 -7.56 -13.43 -14.17
CA ALA A 146 -7.33 -14.66 -13.40
C ALA A 146 -6.07 -14.55 -12.51
N GLY A 147 -6.19 -14.98 -11.26
CA GLY A 147 -5.12 -14.91 -10.25
C GLY A 147 -4.93 -13.54 -9.58
N THR A 148 -5.76 -12.54 -9.89
CA THR A 148 -5.73 -11.24 -9.21
C THR A 148 -6.38 -11.32 -7.84
N THR A 149 -5.75 -10.73 -6.82
CA THR A 149 -6.36 -10.49 -5.51
C THR A 149 -6.85 -9.05 -5.43
N GLY A 150 -7.92 -8.80 -4.68
CA GLY A 150 -8.47 -7.46 -4.51
C GLY A 150 -9.96 -7.46 -4.24
N LEU A 151 -10.48 -6.26 -3.96
CA LEU A 151 -11.91 -6.04 -3.77
C LEU A 151 -12.60 -5.86 -5.12
N ILE A 152 -13.50 -6.76 -5.49
CA ILE A 152 -14.21 -6.79 -6.77
C ILE A 152 -15.66 -6.33 -6.58
N GLY A 153 -16.16 -5.47 -7.45
CA GLY A 153 -17.55 -5.03 -7.45
C GLY A 153 -17.73 -3.60 -7.99
N PRO A 154 -18.86 -2.94 -7.71
CA PRO A 154 -19.98 -3.43 -6.88
C PRO A 154 -20.81 -4.52 -7.58
N PHE A 155 -21.49 -5.33 -6.78
CA PHE A 155 -22.55 -6.26 -7.16
C PHE A 155 -23.91 -5.79 -6.62
N GLU A 156 -24.99 -6.28 -7.23
CA GLU A 156 -26.37 -5.94 -6.85
C GLU A 156 -26.71 -6.43 -5.43
N ASP A 157 -26.36 -7.68 -5.11
CA ASP A 157 -26.61 -8.29 -3.82
C ASP A 157 -25.46 -9.26 -3.40
N GLU A 158 -25.57 -9.82 -2.18
CA GLU A 158 -24.61 -10.80 -1.66
C GLU A 158 -24.54 -12.05 -2.54
N ALA A 159 -25.67 -12.52 -3.05
CA ALA A 159 -25.75 -13.74 -3.84
C ALA A 159 -24.99 -13.60 -5.16
N ALA A 160 -25.09 -12.44 -5.82
CA ALA A 160 -24.35 -12.11 -7.03
C ALA A 160 -22.84 -12.01 -6.75
N ALA A 161 -22.44 -11.35 -5.66
CA ALA A 161 -21.04 -11.28 -5.25
C ALA A 161 -20.46 -12.68 -4.96
N ARG A 162 -21.23 -13.53 -4.27
CA ARG A 162 -20.84 -14.91 -3.95
C ARG A 162 -20.72 -15.77 -5.20
N ALA A 163 -21.74 -15.76 -6.06
CA ALA A 163 -21.72 -16.51 -7.31
C ALA A 163 -20.53 -16.10 -8.20
N TRP A 164 -20.22 -14.79 -8.24
CA TRP A 164 -19.03 -14.31 -8.95
C TRP A 164 -17.75 -14.85 -8.30
N GLY A 165 -17.63 -14.79 -6.97
CA GLY A 165 -16.49 -15.35 -6.24
C GLY A 165 -16.28 -16.84 -6.48
N GLU A 166 -17.33 -17.65 -6.43
CA GLU A 166 -17.28 -19.09 -6.68
C GLU A 166 -16.79 -19.42 -8.10
N ALA A 167 -17.15 -18.61 -9.09
CA ALA A 167 -16.74 -18.79 -10.47
C ALA A 167 -15.27 -18.40 -10.73
N HIS A 168 -14.68 -17.53 -9.92
CA HIS A 168 -13.37 -16.93 -10.18
C HIS A 168 -12.29 -17.24 -9.13
N ALA A 169 -12.68 -17.70 -7.95
CA ALA A 169 -11.75 -18.16 -6.92
C ALA A 169 -11.14 -19.50 -7.33
N GLU A 170 -9.99 -19.42 -7.99
CA GLU A 170 -9.24 -20.59 -8.42
C GLU A 170 -8.51 -21.22 -7.24
N ARG A 171 -9.12 -22.20 -6.58
CA ARG A 171 -8.51 -22.94 -5.46
C ARG A 171 -7.11 -23.48 -5.77
N ARG A 172 -6.86 -23.88 -7.03
CA ARG A 172 -5.53 -24.36 -7.48
C ARG A 172 -4.44 -23.28 -7.41
N SER A 173 -4.82 -22.01 -7.46
CA SER A 173 -3.92 -20.87 -7.29
C SER A 173 -3.81 -20.39 -5.83
N GLY A 174 -4.52 -21.04 -4.89
CA GLY A 174 -4.59 -20.64 -3.49
C GLY A 174 -5.43 -19.37 -3.25
N VAL A 175 -6.17 -18.90 -4.25
CA VAL A 175 -7.08 -17.75 -4.10
C VAL A 175 -8.40 -18.23 -3.52
N VAL A 176 -8.80 -17.61 -2.42
CA VAL A 176 -10.10 -17.76 -1.77
C VAL A 176 -10.83 -16.42 -1.81
N PHE A 177 -12.11 -16.42 -1.42
CA PHE A 177 -12.90 -15.20 -1.44
C PHE A 177 -13.82 -15.10 -0.22
N ASP A 178 -14.21 -13.86 0.10
CA ASP A 178 -15.31 -13.55 1.01
C ASP A 178 -16.22 -12.49 0.37
N THR A 179 -17.46 -12.40 0.83
CA THR A 179 -18.43 -11.40 0.38
C THR A 179 -18.71 -10.41 1.49
N LEU A 180 -18.64 -9.11 1.19
CA LEU A 180 -18.84 -8.08 2.20
C LEU A 180 -19.64 -6.87 1.68
N PRO A 181 -20.47 -6.26 2.54
CA PRO A 181 -21.15 -5.02 2.22
C PRO A 181 -20.22 -3.82 2.44
N TYR A 182 -20.17 -2.90 1.50
CA TYR A 182 -19.41 -1.65 1.61
C TYR A 182 -20.08 -0.51 0.85
N GLY A 183 -20.19 0.68 1.45
CA GLY A 183 -20.76 1.85 0.76
C GLY A 183 -22.16 1.64 0.15
N GLY A 184 -22.99 0.81 0.78
CA GLY A 184 -24.35 0.48 0.30
C GLY A 184 -24.40 -0.47 -0.91
N ALA A 185 -23.33 -1.20 -1.21
CA ALA A 185 -23.28 -2.23 -2.25
C ALA A 185 -22.53 -3.48 -1.76
N TRP A 186 -22.58 -4.56 -2.54
CA TRP A 186 -21.89 -5.81 -2.24
C TRP A 186 -20.60 -5.98 -3.04
N PHE A 187 -19.61 -6.60 -2.42
CA PHE A 187 -18.29 -6.84 -3.00
C PHE A 187 -17.84 -8.27 -2.75
N CYS A 188 -16.97 -8.77 -3.63
CA CYS A 188 -16.25 -10.02 -3.48
C CYS A 188 -14.78 -9.68 -3.23
N ASP A 189 -14.26 -10.00 -2.05
CA ASP A 189 -12.86 -9.80 -1.69
C ASP A 189 -12.06 -11.06 -1.99
N LEU A 190 -11.17 -10.98 -3.00
CA LEU A 190 -10.27 -12.06 -3.37
C LEU A 190 -8.93 -11.90 -2.66
N PHE A 191 -8.51 -12.93 -1.92
CA PHE A 191 -7.24 -12.94 -1.21
C PHE A 191 -6.58 -14.32 -1.29
N ARG A 192 -5.28 -14.37 -0.99
CA ARG A 192 -4.57 -15.65 -0.91
C ARG A 192 -4.89 -16.29 0.43
N GLY A 193 -5.49 -17.47 0.40
CA GLY A 193 -5.61 -18.30 1.58
C GLY A 193 -4.25 -18.95 1.88
N GLU A 194 -3.90 -19.08 3.15
CA GLU A 194 -2.93 -20.09 3.53
C GLU A 194 -3.62 -21.44 3.25
N LEU A 195 -3.11 -22.19 2.26
CA LEU A 195 -3.48 -23.60 2.13
C LEU A 195 -2.80 -24.30 3.30
N GLU A 196 -3.58 -24.68 4.32
CA GLU A 196 -3.16 -25.64 5.34
C GLU A 196 -2.73 -26.96 4.70
#